data_AF-A0A9C9VFQ5-F1
#
_entry.id   AF-A0A9C9VFQ5-F1
#
_cell.length_a   1.000
_cell.length_b   1.000
_cell.length_c   1.000
_cell.angle_alpha   90.00
_cell.angle_beta   90.00
_cell.angle_gamma   90.00
#
_symmetry.space_group_name_H-M   'P 1'
#
loop_
_entity.id
_entity.type
_entity.pdbx_description
1 polymer ?
#
loop_
_entity_poly.entity_id
_entity_poly.type
_entity_poly.pdbx_seq_one_letter_code
_entity_poly.pdbx_strand_id
1 'polypeptide(L)'
;ADSHVAVPRDERTFEEIMMQDVVPFERMVGHGLAAVMTAHVIYEKVDRQPATFSSFWIGDVLRGRLGFQGAVFSDDLGMAGASVAGDMVERAEAALAAGCDMILLCNNPREIRRVVDGIAWQESPVVHLRLARMHGRQRPRRGELPADPRWRQAVERVARLNDDTAQLPL
;
A
#
# COMPACT_ATOMS: atom_id res chain seq x y z
N ALA A 1 15.20 -11.77 -0.26
CA ALA A 1 14.58 -12.99 -0.81
C ALA A 1 13.51 -12.56 -1.80
N ASP A 2 13.23 -13.38 -2.82
CA ASP A 2 12.06 -13.17 -3.67
C ASP A 2 10.79 -13.34 -2.84
N SER A 3 10.04 -12.25 -2.64
CA SER A 3 8.84 -12.21 -1.78
C SER A 3 7.68 -13.07 -2.29
N HIS A 4 7.80 -13.65 -3.48
CA HIS A 4 6.77 -14.51 -4.07
C HIS A 4 6.77 -15.95 -3.54
N VAL A 5 7.86 -16.43 -2.90
CA VAL A 5 8.00 -17.84 -2.49
C VAL A 5 8.05 -18.02 -0.97
N ALA A 6 8.61 -17.05 -0.24
CA ALA A 6 8.65 -17.05 1.22
C ALA A 6 8.55 -15.62 1.73
N VAL A 7 7.95 -15.42 2.92
CA VAL A 7 7.86 -14.10 3.53
C VAL A 7 9.26 -13.62 3.89
N PRO A 8 9.77 -12.54 3.28
CA PRO A 8 11.04 -11.95 3.68
C PRO A 8 10.99 -11.52 5.16
N ARG A 9 12.10 -11.75 5.84
CA ARG A 9 12.29 -11.37 7.24
C ARG A 9 13.34 -10.30 7.33
N ASP A 10 13.06 -9.30 8.15
CA ASP A 10 13.99 -8.25 8.53
C ASP A 10 14.34 -8.44 10.01
N GLU A 11 15.63 -8.64 10.27
CA GLU A 11 16.17 -8.92 11.60
C GLU A 11 16.73 -7.65 12.28
N ARG A 12 16.54 -6.46 11.70
CA ARG A 12 16.95 -5.18 12.30
C ARG A 12 16.08 -4.82 13.51
N THR A 13 16.61 -4.02 14.44
CA THR A 13 15.84 -3.55 15.59
C THR A 13 14.83 -2.48 15.19
N PHE A 14 13.87 -2.21 16.08
CA PHE A 14 12.91 -1.14 15.90
C PHE A 14 13.61 0.21 15.64
N GLU A 15 14.64 0.53 16.42
CA GLU A 15 15.37 1.79 16.32
C GLU A 15 16.09 1.93 14.97
N GLU A 16 16.73 0.86 14.49
CA GLU A 16 17.40 0.84 13.18
C GLU A 16 16.43 1.14 12.05
N ILE A 17 15.27 0.47 12.05
CA ILE A 17 14.21 0.66 11.05
C ILE A 17 13.64 2.09 11.13
N MET A 18 13.40 2.60 12.34
CA MET A 18 12.88 3.95 12.55
C MET A 18 13.86 5.04 12.07
N MET A 19 15.17 4.85 12.28
CA MET A 19 16.19 5.83 11.89
C MET A 19 16.56 5.80 10.40
N GLN A 20 16.19 4.74 9.68
CA GLN A 20 16.55 4.55 8.28
C GLN A 20 15.31 4.54 7.37
N ASP A 21 14.56 3.44 7.38
CA ASP A 21 13.51 3.13 6.40
C ASP A 21 12.22 3.92 6.64
N VAL A 22 11.94 4.32 7.88
CA VAL A 22 10.72 5.07 8.23
C VAL A 22 10.85 6.57 7.92
N VAL A 23 12.08 7.10 7.83
CA VAL A 23 12.32 8.54 7.63
C VAL A 23 11.63 9.11 6.37
N PRO A 24 11.64 8.43 5.20
CA PRO A 24 10.87 8.91 4.05
C PRO A 24 9.36 8.94 4.30
N PHE A 25 8.82 7.95 5.02
CA PHE A 25 7.39 7.90 5.35
C PHE A 25 7.01 9.06 6.27
N GLU A 26 7.75 9.28 7.36
CA GLU A 26 7.52 10.40 8.28
C GLU A 26 7.43 11.74 7.53
N ARG A 27 8.40 12.01 6.64
CA ARG A 27 8.42 13.22 5.81
C ARG A 27 7.20 13.31 4.90
N MET A 28 6.86 12.23 4.21
CA MET A 28 5.74 12.21 3.27
C MET A 28 4.38 12.32 3.97
N VAL A 29 4.24 11.75 5.18
CA VAL A 29 3.06 11.94 6.03
C VAL A 29 2.89 13.42 6.37
N GLY A 30 3.98 14.11 6.74
CA GLY A 30 3.98 15.57 6.95
C GLY A 30 3.57 16.39 5.71
N HIS A 31 3.79 15.86 4.50
CA HIS A 31 3.37 16.47 3.24
C HIS A 31 1.96 16.05 2.76
N GLY A 32 1.21 15.32 3.59
CA GLY A 32 -0.17 14.96 3.29
C GLY A 32 -0.32 13.79 2.31
N LEU A 33 0.59 12.82 2.37
CA LEU A 33 0.48 11.55 1.64
C LEU A 33 -0.93 10.94 1.79
N ALA A 34 -1.53 10.59 0.65
CA ALA A 34 -2.94 10.18 0.61
C ALA A 34 -3.14 8.70 0.95
N ALA A 35 -2.16 7.85 0.64
CA ALA A 35 -2.20 6.42 0.95
C ALA A 35 -0.80 5.83 1.14
N VAL A 36 -0.75 4.71 1.88
CA VAL A 36 0.40 3.80 1.94
C VAL A 36 -0.08 2.38 1.69
N MET A 37 0.82 1.53 1.21
CA MET A 37 0.61 0.08 1.11
C MET A 37 1.57 -0.61 2.08
N THR A 38 1.07 -1.59 2.81
CA THR A 38 1.91 -2.38 3.73
C THR A 38 2.87 -3.27 2.94
N ALA A 39 4.01 -3.58 3.55
CA ALA A 39 4.97 -4.51 2.96
C ALA A 39 4.68 -5.94 3.41
N HIS A 40 4.87 -6.90 2.51
CA HIS A 40 4.86 -8.33 2.86
C HIS A 40 6.15 -8.79 3.57
N VAL A 41 6.53 -8.13 4.66
CA VAL A 41 7.77 -8.38 5.42
C VAL A 41 7.45 -8.64 6.89
N ILE A 42 8.11 -9.63 7.50
CA ILE A 42 8.11 -9.85 8.95
C ILE A 42 9.32 -9.15 9.56
N TYR A 43 9.09 -8.26 10.51
CA TYR A 43 10.15 -7.57 11.25
C TYR A 43 10.36 -8.29 12.59
N GLU A 44 11.12 -9.39 12.61
CA GLU A 44 11.09 -10.40 13.68
C GLU A 44 11.38 -9.87 15.08
N LYS A 45 12.19 -8.82 15.19
CA LYS A 45 12.53 -8.15 16.47
C LYS A 45 11.46 -7.17 16.96
N VAL A 46 10.44 -6.89 16.15
CA VAL A 46 9.39 -5.91 16.41
C VAL A 46 8.02 -6.57 16.50
N ASP A 47 7.62 -7.28 15.44
CA ASP A 47 6.39 -8.07 15.40
C ASP A 47 6.63 -9.31 14.52
N ARG A 48 6.15 -10.46 14.98
CA ARG A 48 6.28 -11.74 14.28
C ARG A 48 5.26 -11.89 13.14
N GLN A 49 4.28 -11.00 13.09
CA GLN A 49 3.33 -10.93 11.98
C GLN A 49 3.90 -10.07 10.84
N PRO A 50 3.56 -10.38 9.57
CA PRO A 50 3.83 -9.46 8.47
C PRO A 50 3.17 -8.10 8.73
N ALA A 51 3.77 -7.01 8.24
CA ALA A 51 3.28 -5.65 8.52
C ALA A 51 1.78 -5.45 8.16
N THR A 52 1.27 -6.12 7.12
CA THR A 52 -0.16 -6.15 6.74
C THR A 52 -1.10 -6.58 7.87
N PHE A 53 -0.64 -7.47 8.75
CA PHE A 53 -1.44 -8.06 9.83
C PHE A 53 -1.02 -7.56 11.22
N SER A 54 -0.11 -6.58 11.28
CA SER A 54 0.43 -6.06 12.54
C SER A 54 -0.29 -4.78 12.96
N SER A 55 -1.07 -4.89 14.04
CA SER A 55 -1.67 -3.71 14.70
C SER A 55 -0.62 -2.79 15.30
N PHE A 56 0.56 -3.30 15.65
CA PHE A 56 1.68 -2.48 16.11
C PHE A 56 2.19 -1.57 14.98
N TRP A 57 2.50 -2.13 13.81
CA TRP A 57 3.00 -1.34 12.69
C TRP A 57 1.97 -0.35 12.16
N ILE A 58 0.71 -0.76 12.01
CA ILE A 58 -0.33 0.09 11.44
C ILE A 58 -0.88 1.05 12.51
N GLY A 59 -1.32 0.53 13.65
CA GLY A 59 -1.93 1.31 14.73
C GLY A 59 -0.91 2.15 15.50
N ASP A 60 0.05 1.51 16.16
CA ASP A 60 0.93 2.20 17.11
C ASP A 60 1.98 3.06 16.39
N VAL A 61 2.60 2.54 15.34
CA VAL A 61 3.67 3.24 14.60
C VAL A 61 3.09 4.20 13.57
N LEU A 62 2.38 3.70 12.56
CA LEU A 62 1.94 4.50 11.43
C LEU A 62 0.86 5.51 11.82
N ARG A 63 -0.22 5.09 12.50
CA ARG A 63 -1.29 6.00 12.96
C ARG A 63 -0.89 6.79 14.19
N GLY A 64 -0.26 6.13 15.18
CA GLY A 64 0.13 6.72 16.45
C GLY A 64 1.35 7.63 16.34
N ARG A 65 2.54 7.04 16.15
CA ARG A 65 3.81 7.80 16.15
C ARG A 65 3.95 8.73 14.96
N LEU A 66 3.64 8.29 13.75
CA LEU A 66 3.77 9.10 12.53
C LEU A 66 2.55 9.99 12.27
N GLY A 67 1.43 9.75 12.96
CA GLY A 67 0.22 10.55 12.80
C GLY A 67 -0.47 10.39 11.45
N PHE A 68 -0.22 9.31 10.70
CA PHE A 68 -0.75 9.14 9.35
C PHE A 68 -2.28 9.10 9.32
N GLN A 69 -2.91 9.90 8.46
CA GLN A 69 -4.38 10.00 8.32
C GLN A 69 -4.90 9.66 6.90
N GLY A 70 -4.06 9.07 6.04
CA GLY A 70 -4.46 8.60 4.71
C GLY A 70 -5.02 7.18 4.72
N ALA A 71 -5.25 6.60 3.55
CA ALA A 71 -5.68 5.21 3.42
C ALA A 71 -4.50 4.22 3.60
N VAL A 72 -4.73 3.10 4.28
CA VAL A 72 -3.79 1.97 4.37
C VAL A 72 -4.32 0.84 3.51
N PHE A 73 -3.54 0.47 2.50
CA PHE A 73 -3.80 -0.70 1.67
C PHE A 73 -3.04 -1.90 2.22
N SER A 74 -3.67 -3.06 2.20
CA SER A 74 -2.95 -4.32 2.37
C SER A 74 -2.03 -4.56 1.17
N ASP A 75 -0.99 -5.37 1.37
CA ASP A 75 -0.35 -6.09 0.26
C ASP A 75 -1.32 -7.14 -0.33
N ASP A 76 -0.96 -7.79 -1.44
CA ASP A 76 -1.81 -8.79 -2.08
C ASP A 76 -1.97 -10.05 -1.21
N LEU A 77 -3.18 -10.27 -0.68
CA LEU A 77 -3.49 -11.44 0.15
C LEU A 77 -3.44 -12.76 -0.61
N GLY A 78 -3.47 -12.71 -1.95
CA GLY A 78 -3.36 -13.88 -2.83
C GLY A 78 -1.94 -14.44 -2.93
N MET A 79 -0.92 -13.71 -2.50
CA MET A 79 0.46 -14.15 -2.58
C MET A 79 0.74 -15.31 -1.62
N ALA A 80 1.57 -16.27 -2.04
CA ALA A 80 1.92 -17.46 -1.25
C ALA A 80 2.52 -17.12 0.13
N GLY A 81 3.19 -15.97 0.24
CA GLY A 81 3.70 -15.42 1.49
C GLY A 81 2.62 -14.95 2.47
N ALA A 82 1.38 -14.68 2.06
CA ALA A 82 0.34 -14.14 2.95
C ALA A 82 -0.25 -15.16 3.94
N SER A 83 0.51 -16.20 4.26
CA SER A 83 0.11 -17.30 5.11
C SER A 83 0.09 -16.91 6.59
N VAL A 84 -0.92 -16.14 6.97
CA VAL A 84 -1.53 -16.26 8.31
C VAL A 84 -2.37 -17.55 8.29
N ALA A 85 -2.42 -18.25 9.42
CA ALA A 85 -3.27 -19.44 9.57
C ALA A 85 -4.74 -19.04 9.32
N GLY A 86 -5.43 -19.84 8.49
CA GLY A 86 -6.83 -19.60 8.15
C GLY A 86 -7.12 -19.55 6.65
N ASP A 87 -8.40 -19.42 6.32
CA ASP A 87 -8.89 -19.23 4.96
C ASP A 87 -8.76 -17.76 4.49
N MET A 88 -9.13 -17.48 3.24
CA MET A 88 -8.98 -16.14 2.68
C MET A 88 -9.88 -15.09 3.37
N VAL A 89 -11.02 -15.50 3.92
CA VAL A 89 -11.92 -14.61 4.66
C VAL A 89 -11.25 -14.19 5.97
N GLU A 90 -10.70 -15.16 6.71
CA GLU A 90 -9.99 -14.89 7.97
C GLU A 90 -8.77 -13.99 7.75
N ARG A 91 -8.04 -14.15 6.64
CA ARG A 91 -6.94 -13.25 6.28
C ARG A 91 -7.41 -11.84 5.99
N ALA A 92 -8.52 -11.71 5.25
CA ALA A 92 -9.11 -10.42 4.96
C ALA A 92 -9.53 -9.70 6.26
N GLU A 93 -10.21 -10.41 7.15
CA GLU A 93 -10.61 -9.90 8.47
C GLU A 93 -9.41 -9.53 9.34
N ALA A 94 -8.34 -10.33 9.33
CA ALA A 94 -7.11 -10.03 10.06
C ALA A 94 -6.43 -8.74 9.56
N ALA A 95 -6.36 -8.53 8.24
CA ALA A 95 -5.78 -7.30 7.67
C ALA A 95 -6.58 -6.05 8.06
N LEU A 96 -7.92 -6.16 8.06
CA LEU A 96 -8.80 -5.07 8.52
C LEU A 96 -8.67 -4.81 10.01
N ALA A 97 -8.63 -5.88 10.82
CA ALA A 97 -8.46 -5.79 12.27
C ALA A 97 -7.11 -5.17 12.66
N ALA A 98 -6.06 -5.41 11.87
CA ALA A 98 -4.76 -4.76 12.04
C ALA A 98 -4.81 -3.25 11.71
N GLY A 99 -5.79 -2.79 10.93
CA GLY A 99 -6.03 -1.38 10.63
C GLY A 99 -5.91 -1.00 9.16
N CYS A 100 -5.90 -1.98 8.24
CA CYS A 100 -6.03 -1.69 6.81
C CYS A 100 -7.40 -1.09 6.50
N ASP A 101 -7.44 -0.09 5.62
CA ASP A 101 -8.67 0.54 5.13
C ASP A 101 -9.20 -0.13 3.83
N MET A 102 -8.31 -0.74 3.04
CA MET A 102 -8.66 -1.45 1.81
C MET A 102 -7.78 -2.68 1.61
N ILE A 103 -8.42 -3.81 1.32
CA ILE A 103 -7.75 -5.09 1.07
C ILE A 103 -7.54 -5.28 -0.43
N LEU A 104 -6.35 -5.75 -0.80
CA LEU A 104 -6.02 -6.17 -2.14
C LEU A 104 -5.99 -7.70 -2.21
N LEU A 105 -6.80 -8.25 -3.11
CA LEU A 105 -6.76 -9.66 -3.49
C LEU A 105 -6.80 -9.71 -5.02
N CYS A 106 -5.65 -9.99 -5.62
CA CYS A 106 -5.47 -9.87 -7.05
C CYS A 106 -5.52 -11.25 -7.73
N ASN A 107 -5.90 -11.27 -9.00
CA ASN A 107 -5.75 -12.43 -9.90
C ASN A 107 -6.44 -13.73 -9.47
N ASN A 108 -7.37 -13.70 -8.49
CA ASN A 108 -8.09 -14.88 -8.01
C ASN A 108 -9.60 -14.62 -7.81
N PRO A 109 -10.40 -14.60 -8.89
CA PRO A 109 -11.84 -14.28 -8.82
C PRO A 109 -12.64 -15.20 -7.90
N ARG A 110 -12.23 -16.45 -7.73
CA ARG A 110 -12.91 -17.41 -6.85
C ARG A 110 -12.74 -17.04 -5.39
N GLU A 111 -11.52 -16.75 -4.97
CA GLU A 111 -11.25 -16.30 -3.60
C GLU A 111 -11.82 -14.90 -3.35
N ILE A 112 -11.78 -13.99 -4.33
CA ILE A 112 -12.46 -12.69 -4.25
C ILE A 112 -13.95 -12.89 -3.94
N ARG A 113 -14.62 -13.79 -4.67
CA ARG A 113 -16.03 -14.09 -4.44
C ARG A 113 -16.26 -14.63 -3.03
N ARG A 114 -15.42 -15.54 -2.56
CA ARG A 114 -15.49 -16.13 -1.22
C ARG A 114 -15.35 -15.06 -0.12
N VAL A 115 -14.39 -14.14 -0.26
CA VAL A 115 -14.23 -13.02 0.68
C VAL A 115 -15.45 -12.12 0.65
N VAL A 116 -15.93 -11.70 -0.53
CA VAL A 116 -17.10 -10.82 -0.64
C VAL A 116 -18.36 -11.46 -0.02
N ASP A 117 -18.56 -12.76 -0.19
CA ASP A 117 -19.71 -13.48 0.37
C ASP A 117 -19.58 -13.75 1.88
N GLY A 118 -18.35 -13.90 2.39
CA GLY A 118 -18.08 -14.39 3.75
C GLY A 118 -17.67 -13.33 4.76
N ILE A 119 -17.20 -12.16 4.32
CA ILE A 119 -16.60 -11.17 5.21
C ILE A 119 -17.63 -10.47 6.10
N ALA A 120 -17.37 -10.41 7.40
CA ALA A 120 -18.18 -9.61 8.32
C ALA A 120 -17.77 -8.12 8.29
N TRP A 121 -17.98 -7.44 7.17
CA TRP A 121 -17.61 -6.03 7.02
C TRP A 121 -18.58 -5.08 7.74
N GLN A 122 -18.03 -4.07 8.41
CA GLN A 122 -18.78 -2.97 9.02
C GLN A 122 -18.39 -1.65 8.34
N GLU A 123 -19.39 -0.87 7.93
CA GLU A 123 -19.11 0.44 7.34
C GLU A 123 -18.43 1.38 8.34
N SER A 124 -17.39 2.08 7.87
CA SER A 124 -16.68 3.09 8.66
C SER A 124 -16.63 4.41 7.91
N PRO A 125 -17.29 5.48 8.41
CA PRO A 125 -17.20 6.81 7.82
C PRO A 125 -15.77 7.32 7.72
N VAL A 126 -14.92 6.96 8.68
CA VAL A 126 -13.49 7.34 8.68
C VAL A 126 -12.76 6.68 7.51
N VAL A 127 -13.00 5.40 7.25
CA VAL A 127 -12.43 4.67 6.11
C VAL A 127 -12.90 5.31 4.80
N HIS A 128 -14.18 5.61 4.66
CA HIS A 128 -14.71 6.28 3.47
C HIS A 128 -14.05 7.64 3.21
N LEU A 129 -13.84 8.46 4.25
CA LEU A 129 -13.14 9.74 4.12
C LEU A 129 -11.68 9.57 3.68
N ARG A 130 -10.97 8.57 4.23
CA ARG A 130 -9.59 8.26 3.84
C ARG A 130 -9.51 7.85 2.37
N LEU A 131 -10.40 6.98 1.92
CA LEU A 131 -10.47 6.53 0.53
C LEU A 131 -10.88 7.64 -0.43
N ALA A 132 -11.80 8.53 -0.04
CA ALA A 132 -12.21 9.66 -0.88
C ALA A 132 -11.05 10.62 -1.20
N ARG A 133 -10.02 10.71 -0.34
CA ARG A 133 -8.80 11.50 -0.62
C ARG A 133 -7.98 10.96 -1.79
N MET A 134 -8.19 9.70 -2.17
CA MET A 134 -7.52 9.06 -3.30
C MET A 134 -8.19 9.36 -4.64
N HIS A 135 -9.36 10.00 -4.66
CA HIS A 135 -10.02 10.37 -5.90
C HIS A 135 -9.15 11.32 -6.75
N GLY A 136 -9.07 11.03 -8.04
CA GLY A 136 -8.41 11.89 -9.01
C GLY A 136 -9.01 13.29 -8.99
N ARG A 137 -8.18 14.31 -8.82
CA ARG A 137 -8.59 15.71 -8.98
C ARG A 137 -8.78 16.04 -10.46
N GLN A 138 -9.51 17.11 -10.76
CA GLN A 138 -9.72 17.56 -12.14
C GLN A 138 -8.39 17.70 -12.87
N ARG A 139 -8.24 16.97 -13.97
CA ARG A 139 -7.07 16.96 -14.84
C ARG A 139 -7.51 17.22 -16.29
N PRO A 140 -6.62 17.75 -17.14
CA PRO A 140 -6.89 17.84 -18.58
C PRO A 140 -7.31 16.47 -19.11
N ARG A 141 -8.24 16.45 -20.07
CA ARG A 141 -8.63 15.17 -20.69
C ARG A 141 -7.42 14.59 -21.39
N ARG A 142 -7.31 13.27 -21.45
CA ARG A 142 -6.13 12.60 -22.05
C ARG A 142 -5.82 13.11 -23.46
N GLY A 143 -6.83 13.39 -24.28
CA GLY A 143 -6.66 13.93 -25.63
C GLY A 143 -6.18 15.38 -25.71
N GLU A 144 -6.27 16.15 -24.63
CA GLU A 144 -5.81 17.54 -24.54
C GLU A 144 -4.34 17.62 -24.11
N LEU A 145 -3.79 16.54 -23.54
CA LEU A 145 -2.44 16.49 -22.99
C LEU A 145 -1.36 16.81 -24.03
N PRO A 146 -1.37 16.26 -25.27
CA PRO A 146 -0.35 16.61 -26.26
C PRO A 146 -0.37 18.09 -26.65
N ALA A 147 -1.49 18.79 -26.47
CA ALA A 147 -1.59 20.22 -26.73
C ALA A 147 -1.00 21.08 -25.59
N ASP A 148 -0.91 20.57 -24.35
CA ASP A 148 -0.34 21.31 -23.20
C ASP A 148 1.20 21.41 -23.32
N PRO A 149 1.78 22.62 -23.42
CA PRO A 149 3.23 22.80 -23.50
C PRO A 149 3.99 22.22 -22.30
N ARG A 150 3.39 22.24 -21.09
CA ARG A 150 4.00 21.66 -19.88
C ARG A 150 4.10 20.14 -19.99
N TRP A 151 3.09 19.51 -20.59
CA TRP A 151 3.14 18.07 -20.85
C TRP A 151 4.28 17.75 -21.80
N ARG A 152 4.42 18.49 -22.91
CA ARG A 152 5.46 18.20 -23.92
C ARG A 152 6.86 18.34 -23.34
N GLN A 153 7.09 19.42 -22.60
CA GLN A 153 8.36 19.66 -21.93
C GLN A 153 8.67 18.57 -20.89
N ALA A 154 7.67 18.13 -20.13
CA ALA A 154 7.84 17.05 -19.15
C ALA A 154 8.19 15.72 -19.83
N VAL A 155 7.51 15.36 -20.92
CA VAL A 155 7.79 14.15 -21.69
C VAL A 155 9.19 14.17 -22.29
N GLU A 156 9.61 15.27 -22.90
CA GLU A 156 10.99 15.41 -23.38
C GLU A 156 12.02 15.28 -22.26
N ARG A 157 11.74 15.83 -21.08
CA ARG A 157 12.65 15.76 -19.94
C ARG A 157 12.76 14.35 -19.39
N VAL A 158 11.65 13.61 -19.30
CA VAL A 158 11.65 12.21 -18.87
C VAL A 158 12.30 11.32 -19.92
N ALA A 159 12.05 11.56 -21.21
CA ALA A 159 12.69 10.82 -22.29
C ALA A 159 14.21 10.94 -22.25
N ARG A 160 14.77 12.10 -21.88
CA ARG A 160 16.22 12.28 -21.70
C ARG A 160 16.82 11.54 -20.49
N LEU A 161 16.00 11.11 -19.53
CA LEU A 161 16.48 10.31 -18.38
C LEU A 161 16.51 8.81 -18.70
N ASN A 162 15.73 8.38 -19.69
CA ASN A 162 15.75 7.04 -20.22
C ASN A 162 16.70 7.02 -21.42
N ASP A 163 17.98 6.76 -21.21
CA ASP A 163 19.00 6.59 -22.27
C ASP A 163 18.74 5.38 -23.20
N ASP A 164 17.55 4.76 -23.15
CA ASP A 164 17.08 3.74 -24.07
C ASP A 164 15.80 4.17 -24.78
N THR A 165 15.87 4.08 -26.11
CA THR A 165 14.87 4.24 -27.17
C THR A 165 13.53 3.51 -26.93
N ALA A 166 12.78 3.86 -25.91
CA ALA A 166 11.36 3.57 -25.80
C ALA A 166 10.59 4.83 -26.17
N GLN A 167 10.11 4.90 -27.42
CA GLN A 167 9.17 5.94 -27.84
C GLN A 167 7.98 5.93 -26.87
N LEU A 168 7.92 6.93 -26.00
CA LEU A 168 6.72 7.21 -25.22
C LEU A 168 5.60 7.47 -26.24
N PRO A 169 4.45 6.78 -26.16
CA PRO A 169 3.39 6.97 -27.13
C PRO A 169 2.90 8.42 -27.05
N LEU A 170 3.23 9.19 -28.08
CA LEU A 170 2.70 10.53 -28.36
C LEU A 170 1.21 10.44 -28.70
#